data_AF-A0A5C8TLS5-F1
#
_entry.id   AF-A0A5C8TLS5-F1
#
_cell.length_a   1.000
_cell.length_b   1.000
_cell.length_c   1.000
_cell.angle_alpha   90.00
_cell.angle_beta   90.00
_cell.angle_gamma   90.00
#
_symmetry.space_group_name_H-M   'P 1'
#
loop_
_entity.id
_entity.type
_entity.pdbx_description
1 polymer ?
#
loop_
_entity_poly.entity_id
_entity_poly.type
_entity_poly.pdbx_seq_one_letter_code
_entity_poly.pdbx_strand_id
1 'polypeptide(L)' 'MRALVLAGLLLTSPALADDKAACADGIALIKDALAKGPPEAALPKLRKALRVAEREQGEGEFDECLDAVGDAKRTLAR' A
#
# COMPACT_ATOMS: atom_id res chain seq x y z
N MET A 1 -2.90 48.55 15.36
CA MET A 1 -1.76 47.71 15.74
C MET A 1 -2.19 46.25 15.65
N ARG A 2 -1.36 45.44 14.98
CA ARG A 2 -1.33 43.96 14.98
C ARG A 2 -2.54 43.23 14.40
N ALA A 3 -2.54 43.12 13.06
CA ALA A 3 -2.96 41.89 12.41
C ALA A 3 -1.95 40.79 12.78
N LEU A 4 -2.39 39.73 13.47
CA LEU A 4 -1.63 38.51 13.67
C LEU A 4 -2.33 37.41 12.86
N VAL A 5 -1.73 37.14 11.71
CA VAL A 5 -2.11 36.12 10.73
C VAL A 5 -1.96 34.74 11.38
N LEU A 6 -3.08 34.10 11.74
CA LEU A 6 -3.13 32.64 11.91
C LEU A 6 -3.44 32.01 10.55
N ALA A 7 -2.42 31.73 9.75
CA ALA A 7 -2.59 30.90 8.57
C ALA A 7 -1.28 30.18 8.27
N GLY A 8 -1.28 28.85 8.41
CA GLY A 8 -0.19 28.02 7.90
C GLY A 8 0.12 26.78 8.74
N LEU A 9 -0.85 25.87 8.90
CA LEU A 9 -0.60 24.56 9.53
C LEU A 9 -1.40 23.43 8.85
N LEU A 10 -1.46 23.34 7.51
CA LEU A 10 -2.14 22.21 6.84
C LEU A 10 -1.59 21.91 5.43
N LEU A 11 -0.29 21.61 5.25
CA LEU A 11 0.26 21.34 3.90
C LEU A 11 1.04 20.01 3.74
N THR A 12 0.94 19.04 4.65
CA THR A 12 1.67 17.76 4.51
C THR A 12 0.81 16.52 4.21
N SER A 13 -0.48 16.68 3.92
CA SER A 13 -1.42 15.55 3.78
C SER A 13 -1.59 14.86 2.41
N PRO A 14 -1.21 15.41 1.24
CA PRO A 14 -1.61 14.79 -0.03
C PRO A 14 -0.86 13.49 -0.35
N ALA A 15 0.42 13.36 0.01
CA ALA A 15 1.20 12.15 -0.26
C ALA A 15 0.68 10.94 0.54
N LEU A 16 0.43 11.14 1.84
CA LEU A 16 0.02 10.06 2.74
C LEU A 16 -1.38 9.49 2.44
N ALA A 17 -2.28 10.33 1.91
CA ALA A 17 -3.61 9.89 1.49
C ALA A 17 -3.58 9.12 0.17
N ASP A 18 -2.68 9.50 -0.75
CA ASP A 18 -2.44 8.77 -2.00
C ASP A 18 -1.88 7.38 -1.70
N ASP A 19 -0.87 7.30 -0.84
CA ASP A 19 -0.22 6.03 -0.46
C ASP A 19 -1.20 5.05 0.20
N LYS A 20 -2.10 5.55 1.05
CA LYS A 20 -3.17 4.74 1.64
C LYS A 20 -4.10 4.13 0.60
N ALA A 21 -4.53 4.91 -0.38
CA ALA A 21 -5.41 4.43 -1.45
C ALA A 21 -4.67 3.43 -2.35
N ALA A 22 -3.44 3.76 -2.75
CA ALA A 22 -2.59 2.90 -3.55
C ALA A 22 -2.26 1.57 -2.85
N CYS A 23 -2.06 1.58 -1.53
CA CYS A 23 -1.91 0.37 -0.72
C CYS A 23 -3.18 -0.50 -0.76
N ALA A 24 -4.36 0.10 -0.53
CA ALA A 24 -5.63 -0.63 -0.56
C ALA A 24 -5.90 -1.27 -1.93
N ASP A 25 -5.66 -0.54 -3.02
CA ASP A 25 -5.78 -1.04 -4.39
C ASP A 25 -4.76 -2.17 -4.67
N GLY A 26 -3.54 -2.02 -4.16
CA GLY A 26 -2.51 -3.04 -4.23
C GLY A 26 -2.92 -4.34 -3.53
N ILE A 27 -3.49 -4.26 -2.33
CA ILE A 27 -4.02 -5.41 -1.58
C ILE A 27 -5.12 -6.11 -2.40
N ALA A 28 -6.05 -5.34 -2.98
CA ALA A 28 -7.11 -5.89 -3.82
C ALA A 28 -6.54 -6.66 -5.03
N LEU A 29 -5.53 -6.08 -5.69
CA LEU A 29 -4.83 -6.75 -6.79
C LEU A 29 -4.21 -8.09 -6.37
N ILE A 30 -3.59 -8.16 -5.20
CA ILE A 30 -2.97 -9.42 -4.71
C ILE A 30 -4.04 -10.47 -4.41
N LYS A 31 -5.16 -10.06 -3.79
CA LYS A 31 -6.30 -10.96 -3.52
C LYS A 31 -6.88 -11.54 -4.81
N ASP A 32 -7.09 -10.69 -5.81
CA ASP A 32 -7.57 -11.10 -7.13
C ASP A 32 -6.60 -12.06 -7.83
N ALA A 33 -5.30 -11.76 -7.77
CA ALA A 33 -4.28 -12.62 -8.36
C ALA A 33 -4.26 -14.01 -7.69
N LEU A 34 -4.39 -14.08 -6.37
CA LEU A 34 -4.50 -15.36 -5.64
C LEU A 34 -5.79 -16.11 -5.99
N ALA A 35 -6.91 -15.41 -6.15
CA ALA A 35 -8.19 -16.01 -6.54
C ALA A 35 -8.15 -16.60 -7.96
N LYS A 36 -7.32 -16.05 -8.85
CA LYS A 36 -7.12 -16.55 -10.23
C LYS A 36 -6.24 -17.79 -10.33
N GLY A 37 -5.71 -18.31 -9.20
CA GLY A 37 -4.88 -19.51 -9.20
C GLY A 37 -3.54 -19.30 -9.90
N PRO A 38 -2.63 -18.47 -9.35
CA PRO A 38 -1.33 -18.22 -9.95
C PRO A 38 -0.45 -19.47 -9.88
N PRO A 39 0.68 -19.52 -10.63
CA PRO A 39 1.60 -20.65 -10.56
C PRO A 39 1.98 -21.01 -9.13
N GLU A 40 2.14 -22.30 -8.84
CA GLU A 40 2.42 -22.79 -7.49
C GLU A 40 3.68 -22.15 -6.89
N ALA A 41 4.70 -21.92 -7.72
CA ALA A 41 5.94 -21.23 -7.34
C ALA A 41 5.74 -19.76 -6.89
N ALA A 42 4.67 -19.10 -7.33
CA ALA A 42 4.34 -17.73 -6.95
C ALA A 42 3.52 -17.66 -5.64
N LEU A 43 2.79 -18.73 -5.29
CA LEU A 43 1.87 -18.74 -4.14
C LEU A 43 2.53 -18.33 -2.81
N PRO A 44 3.72 -18.83 -2.42
CA PRO A 44 4.32 -18.46 -1.13
C PRO A 44 4.66 -16.97 -1.05
N LYS A 45 5.16 -16.41 -2.16
CA LYS A 45 5.53 -15.00 -2.25
C LYS A 45 4.30 -14.09 -2.23
N LEU A 46 3.27 -14.41 -3.01
CA LEU A 46 2.03 -13.64 -3.05
C LEU A 46 1.28 -13.68 -1.70
N ARG A 47 1.19 -14.85 -1.06
CA ARG A 47 0.58 -14.96 0.28
C ARG A 47 1.37 -14.19 1.34
N LYS A 48 2.70 -14.18 1.27
CA LYS A 48 3.53 -13.37 2.18
C LYS A 48 3.29 -11.89 1.95
N ALA A 49 3.37 -11.43 0.69
CA ALA A 49 3.15 -10.04 0.33
C ALA A 49 1.78 -9.54 0.78
N LEU A 50 0.72 -10.34 0.58
CA LEU A 50 -0.63 -10.01 1.07
C LEU A 50 -0.65 -9.81 2.59
N ARG A 51 -0.10 -10.76 3.36
CA ARG A 51 -0.08 -10.66 4.83
C ARG A 51 0.71 -9.45 5.34
N VAL A 52 1.78 -9.08 4.65
CA VAL A 52 2.56 -7.88 5.00
C VAL A 52 1.73 -6.64 4.68
N ALA A 53 1.27 -6.48 3.43
CA ALA A 53 0.48 -5.33 3.02
C ALA A 53 -0.76 -5.10 3.90
N GLU A 54 -1.50 -6.15 4.27
CA GLU A 54 -2.66 -6.05 5.17
C GLU A 54 -2.29 -5.62 6.60
N ARG A 55 -1.11 -6.04 7.10
CA ARG A 55 -0.60 -5.59 8.40
C ARG A 55 -0.22 -4.11 8.35
N GLU A 56 0.62 -3.73 7.39
CA GLU A 56 1.11 -2.36 7.27
C GLU A 56 -0.03 -1.36 7.01
N GLN A 57 -1.02 -1.72 6.20
CA GLN A 57 -2.26 -0.94 6.03
C GLN A 57 -3.02 -0.72 7.35
N GLY A 58 -3.02 -1.72 8.23
CA GLY A 58 -3.65 -1.64 9.55
C GLY A 58 -2.84 -0.82 10.55
N GLU A 59 -1.52 -0.80 10.40
CA GLU A 59 -0.57 -0.03 11.21
C GLU A 59 -0.45 1.43 10.74
N GLY A 60 -0.85 1.72 9.49
CA GLY A 60 -0.75 3.05 8.88
C GLY A 60 0.59 3.32 8.20
N GLU A 61 1.43 2.30 8.08
CA GLU A 61 2.75 2.30 7.45
C GLU A 61 2.58 2.06 5.93
N PHE A 62 2.12 3.10 5.22
CA PHE A 62 1.67 2.96 3.84
C PHE A 62 2.80 2.76 2.84
N ASP A 63 4.00 3.29 3.09
CA ASP A 63 5.19 3.06 2.27
C ASP A 63 5.66 1.61 2.34
N GLU A 64 5.71 1.00 3.53
CA GLU A 64 6.00 -0.42 3.70
C GLU A 64 4.92 -1.30 3.07
N CYS A 65 3.65 -0.86 3.13
CA CYS A 65 2.60 -1.54 2.38
C CYS A 65 2.89 -1.51 0.86
N LEU A 66 3.24 -0.35 0.32
CA LEU A 66 3.54 -0.20 -1.11
C LEU A 66 4.76 -1.01 -1.54
N ASP A 67 5.76 -1.16 -0.67
CA ASP A 67 6.90 -2.06 -0.89
C ASP A 67 6.46 -3.53 -1.00
N ALA A 68 5.59 -3.98 -0.09
CA ALA A 68 5.02 -5.33 -0.13
C ALA A 68 4.15 -5.55 -1.39
N VAL A 69 3.36 -4.54 -1.79
CA VAL A 69 2.61 -4.55 -3.05
C VAL A 69 3.56 -4.62 -4.26
N GLY A 70 4.68 -3.90 -4.23
CA GLY A 70 5.72 -3.95 -5.24
C GLY A 70 6.35 -5.34 -5.40
N ASP A 71 6.61 -6.02 -4.29
CA ASP A 71 7.08 -7.41 -4.27
C ASP A 71 6.09 -8.38 -4.93
N ALA A 72 4.79 -8.21 -4.66
CA ALA A 72 3.77 -9.00 -5.31
C ALA A 72 3.71 -8.74 -6.82
N LYS A 73 3.71 -7.47 -7.25
CA LYS A 73 3.72 -7.10 -8.68
C LYS A 73 4.93 -7.70 -9.41
N ARG A 74 6.13 -7.64 -8.80
CA ARG A 74 7.35 -8.27 -9.34
C ARG A 74 7.25 -9.80 -9.42
N THR A 75 6.47 -10.42 -8.53
CA THR A 75 6.22 -11.87 -8.56
C THR A 75 5.25 -12.24 -9.68
N LEU A 76 4.21 -11.44 -9.93
CA LEU A 76 3.21 -11.67 -10.98
C LEU A 76 3.76 -11.41 -12.40
N ALA A 77 4.77 -10.56 -12.53
CA ALA A 77 5.41 -10.25 -13.81
C ALA A 77 6.45 -11.29 -14.28
N ARG A 78 6.67 -12.36 -13.50
CA ARG A 78 7.61 -13.45 -13.81
C ARG A 78 6.88 -14.67 -14.33
#